data_AF-A0A928Y710-F1
#
_entry.id   AF-A0A928Y710-F1
#
_cell.length_a   1.000
_cell.length_b   1.000
_cell.length_c   1.000
_cell.angle_alpha   90.00
_cell.angle_beta   90.00
_cell.angle_gamma   90.00
#
_symmetry.space_group_name_H-M   'P 1'
#
loop_
_entity.id
_entity.type
_entity.pdbx_description
1 polymer ?
#
loop_
_entity_poly.entity_id
_entity_poly.type
_entity_poly.pdbx_seq_one_letter_code
_entity_poly.pdbx_strand_id
1 'polypeptide(L)'
;MLKNTTTRTRLFLLMGVYGVALLLLTAVALWQINVVSGEMGGAVVMMGTAVVLLLILTTACGLYIARTITQSKEVIESTVNDYNRFIERVAKGDLTARLSVNGTDDDLNTLGHNLNGMVESMTRITNQIRDASANISVGAAEILAATSQQAASATENSTAISQTSTTIDEVRAIAEQAFQKAQQVAEQSLYTRDISQIGQQTVRNTIDSMAQIKQLVDGIAENILLLSEQTQQIGEITATVNDIAAQSNLLALNASVEAARAGEHGKGFAVVAVEVRNLAEQSRQATAQVKAILNEIQRATNMAVMATEEGNKGVEVGVQLTGQTGASIQQLAASIAESANAAQQIVASAQQQMTGMEQLAQAMHSINQATIQNMASTRQVELSAQELTTLAQQMEAIVDRYKLK
;
A
#
# COMPACT_ATOMS: atom_id res chain seq x y z
N MET A 1 71.71 -29.90 -41.46
CA MET A 1 71.85 -30.91 -42.53
C MET A 1 72.07 -30.34 -43.94
N LEU A 2 71.63 -29.10 -44.26
CA LEU A 2 71.72 -28.52 -45.61
C LEU A 2 73.12 -28.03 -46.04
N LYS A 3 74.03 -27.70 -45.11
CA LYS A 3 75.40 -27.27 -45.44
C LYS A 3 76.25 -28.40 -46.04
N ASN A 4 75.91 -29.66 -45.73
CA ASN A 4 76.66 -30.83 -46.15
C ASN A 4 76.33 -31.28 -47.58
N THR A 5 75.16 -30.89 -48.11
CA THR A 5 74.77 -31.19 -49.49
C THR A 5 75.50 -30.28 -50.47
N THR A 6 75.65 -28.98 -50.17
CA THR A 6 76.36 -28.04 -51.06
C THR A 6 77.83 -28.40 -51.26
N THR A 7 78.51 -28.86 -50.19
CA THR A 7 79.88 -29.34 -50.26
C THR A 7 79.96 -30.64 -51.07
N ARG A 8 79.00 -31.57 -50.89
CA ARG A 8 78.91 -32.80 -51.69
C ARG A 8 78.63 -32.52 -53.17
N THR A 9 77.74 -31.58 -53.51
CA THR A 9 77.45 -31.23 -54.91
C THR A 9 78.64 -30.56 -55.58
N ARG A 10 79.36 -29.69 -54.86
CA ARG A 10 80.63 -29.11 -55.34
C ARG A 10 81.72 -30.17 -55.50
N LEU A 11 81.81 -31.14 -54.60
CA LEU A 11 82.77 -32.24 -54.68
C LEU A 11 82.44 -33.19 -55.86
N PHE A 12 81.16 -33.48 -56.10
CA PHE A 12 80.71 -34.26 -57.26
C PHE A 12 80.92 -33.53 -58.58
N LEU A 13 80.70 -32.21 -58.63
CA LEU A 13 81.01 -31.39 -59.80
C LEU A 13 82.52 -31.33 -60.05
N LEU A 14 83.33 -31.18 -59.01
CA LEU A 14 84.79 -31.23 -59.12
C LEU A 14 85.27 -32.60 -59.59
N MET A 15 84.78 -33.70 -59.01
CA MET A 15 85.11 -35.06 -59.48
C MET A 15 84.64 -35.31 -60.91
N GLY A 16 83.46 -34.82 -61.30
CA GLY A 16 82.95 -34.94 -62.66
C GLY A 16 83.80 -34.15 -63.67
N VAL A 17 84.16 -32.91 -63.34
CA VAL A 17 85.03 -32.07 -64.18
C VAL A 17 86.45 -32.66 -64.28
N TYR A 18 87.03 -33.14 -63.18
CA TYR A 18 88.32 -33.81 -63.18
C TYR A 18 88.28 -35.14 -63.95
N GLY A 19 87.20 -35.92 -63.82
CA GLY A 19 86.99 -37.16 -64.56
C GLY A 19 86.91 -36.93 -66.07
N VAL A 20 86.18 -35.89 -66.49
CA VAL A 20 86.10 -35.48 -67.90
C VAL A 20 87.44 -34.93 -68.41
N ALA A 21 88.15 -34.13 -67.60
CA ALA A 21 89.48 -33.63 -67.96
C ALA A 21 90.52 -34.75 -68.10
N LEU A 22 90.47 -35.77 -67.24
CA LEU A 22 91.32 -36.96 -67.33
C LEU A 22 90.99 -37.78 -68.58
N LEU A 23 89.70 -37.99 -68.88
CA LEU A 23 89.27 -38.66 -70.11
C LEU A 23 89.69 -37.90 -71.37
N LEU A 24 89.57 -36.57 -71.38
CA LEU A 24 90.06 -35.73 -72.47
C LEU A 24 91.57 -35.82 -72.64
N LEU A 25 92.35 -35.80 -71.55
CA LEU A 25 93.80 -36.00 -71.61
C LEU A 25 94.17 -37.38 -72.17
N THR A 26 93.46 -38.44 -71.78
CA THR A 26 93.68 -39.78 -72.35
C THR A 26 93.27 -39.88 -73.82
N ALA A 27 92.17 -39.24 -74.22
CA ALA A 27 91.71 -39.20 -75.61
C ALA A 27 92.68 -38.40 -76.50
N VAL A 28 93.20 -37.27 -76.01
CA VAL A 28 94.22 -36.46 -76.69
C VAL A 28 95.56 -37.20 -76.76
N ALA A 29 95.95 -37.91 -75.70
CA ALA A 29 97.16 -38.75 -75.71
C ALA A 29 97.04 -39.91 -76.71
N LEU A 30 95.88 -40.60 -76.74
CA LEU A 30 95.59 -41.64 -77.74
C LEU A 30 95.56 -41.07 -79.17
N TRP A 31 95.03 -39.85 -79.35
CA TRP A 31 95.06 -39.14 -80.62
C TRP A 31 96.50 -38.80 -81.05
N GLN A 32 97.35 -38.29 -80.16
CA GLN A 32 98.77 -38.02 -80.45
C GLN A 32 99.55 -39.30 -80.79
N ILE A 33 99.31 -40.39 -80.06
CA ILE A 33 99.93 -41.70 -80.33
C ILE A 33 99.51 -42.21 -81.72
N ASN A 34 98.25 -42.07 -82.12
CA ASN A 34 97.75 -42.50 -83.43
C ASN A 34 98.13 -41.57 -84.60
N VAL A 35 98.43 -40.28 -84.35
CA VAL A 35 98.90 -39.35 -85.39
C VAL A 35 100.37 -39.63 -85.75
N VAL A 36 101.18 -40.13 -84.81
CA VAL A 36 102.60 -40.45 -85.03
C VAL A 36 102.81 -41.76 -85.79
N SER A 37 101.83 -42.68 -85.82
CA SER A 37 101.94 -44.01 -86.45
C SER A 37 101.69 -44.05 -87.97
N GLY A 38 101.47 -42.92 -88.64
CA GLY A 38 101.66 -42.78 -90.10
C GLY A 38 100.66 -43.48 -91.05
N GLU A 39 99.68 -44.24 -90.57
CA GLU A 39 98.63 -44.87 -91.40
C GLU A 39 97.23 -44.44 -90.93
N MET A 40 96.61 -43.44 -91.57
CA MET A 40 95.25 -43.02 -91.20
C MET A 40 94.38 -42.68 -92.41
N GLY A 41 93.32 -43.48 -92.61
CA GLY A 41 92.11 -43.09 -93.34
C GLY A 41 91.17 -42.29 -92.43
N GLY A 42 90.48 -41.28 -92.98
CA GLY A 42 89.73 -40.25 -92.25
C GLY A 42 88.59 -40.68 -91.31
N ALA A 43 88.30 -41.98 -91.16
CA ALA A 43 87.24 -42.48 -90.28
C ALA A 43 87.59 -42.37 -88.78
N VAL A 44 88.86 -42.58 -88.40
CA VAL A 44 89.28 -42.54 -86.98
C VAL A 44 89.31 -41.10 -86.44
N VAL A 45 89.64 -40.13 -87.28
CA VAL A 45 89.66 -38.69 -86.92
C VAL A 45 88.23 -38.16 -86.68
N MET A 46 87.25 -38.57 -87.48
CA MET A 46 85.84 -38.16 -87.26
C MET A 46 85.23 -38.77 -86.00
N MET A 47 85.60 -40.00 -85.63
CA MET A 47 85.06 -40.64 -84.43
C MET A 47 85.59 -40.00 -83.15
N GLY A 48 86.86 -39.59 -83.13
CA GLY A 48 87.47 -38.88 -82.00
C GLY A 48 86.87 -37.49 -81.76
N THR A 49 86.61 -36.72 -82.82
CA THR A 49 85.99 -35.39 -82.68
C THR A 49 84.54 -35.46 -82.21
N ALA A 50 83.78 -36.48 -82.64
CA ALA A 50 82.42 -36.72 -82.17
C ALA A 50 82.37 -37.02 -80.65
N VAL A 51 83.28 -37.83 -80.12
CA VAL A 51 83.34 -38.16 -78.69
C VAL A 51 83.67 -36.93 -77.83
N VAL A 52 84.62 -36.10 -78.27
CA VAL A 52 85.01 -34.87 -77.55
C VAL A 52 83.85 -33.86 -77.53
N LEU A 53 83.14 -33.66 -78.65
CA LEU A 53 81.97 -32.78 -78.70
C LEU A 53 80.83 -33.26 -77.80
N LEU A 54 80.59 -34.57 -77.74
CA LEU A 54 79.55 -35.16 -76.90
C LEU A 54 79.87 -34.98 -75.41
N LEU A 55 81.15 -35.14 -75.02
CA LEU A 55 81.62 -34.88 -73.64
C LEU A 55 81.51 -33.40 -73.24
N ILE A 56 81.82 -32.48 -74.16
CA ILE A 56 81.66 -31.03 -73.92
C ILE A 56 80.17 -30.69 -73.74
N LEU A 57 79.30 -31.23 -74.58
CA LEU A 57 77.85 -31.01 -74.48
C LEU A 57 77.28 -31.57 -73.18
N THR A 58 77.67 -32.77 -72.74
CA THR A 58 77.21 -33.33 -71.46
C THR A 58 77.72 -32.52 -70.26
N THR A 59 78.94 -32.00 -70.33
CA THR A 59 79.52 -31.18 -69.25
C THR A 59 78.88 -29.80 -69.20
N ALA A 60 78.63 -29.18 -70.36
CA ALA A 60 77.92 -27.90 -70.46
C ALA A 60 76.47 -28.03 -69.99
N CYS A 61 75.78 -29.12 -70.36
CA CYS A 61 74.44 -29.44 -69.87
C CYS A 61 74.43 -29.67 -68.35
N GLY A 62 75.40 -30.43 -67.83
CA GLY A 62 75.56 -30.65 -66.39
C GLY A 62 75.83 -29.37 -65.61
N LEU A 63 76.67 -28.46 -66.13
CA LEU A 63 76.93 -27.15 -65.53
C LEU A 63 75.71 -26.22 -65.62
N TYR A 64 74.93 -26.29 -66.70
CA TYR A 64 73.68 -25.53 -66.86
C TYR A 64 72.61 -26.01 -65.88
N ILE A 65 72.41 -27.33 -65.77
CA ILE A 65 71.50 -27.95 -64.79
C ILE A 65 71.98 -27.65 -63.36
N ALA A 66 73.28 -27.75 -63.08
CA ALA A 66 73.82 -27.41 -61.76
C ALA A 66 73.65 -25.92 -61.42
N ARG A 67 73.82 -25.01 -62.38
CA ARG A 67 73.58 -23.57 -62.17
C ARG A 67 72.11 -23.27 -61.92
N THR A 68 71.20 -23.82 -62.72
CA THR A 68 69.75 -23.63 -62.52
C THR A 68 69.30 -24.20 -61.17
N ILE A 69 69.77 -25.39 -60.77
CA ILE A 69 69.50 -25.97 -59.45
C ILE A 69 70.09 -25.11 -58.31
N THR A 70 71.31 -24.58 -58.47
CA THR A 70 71.95 -23.76 -57.43
C THR A 70 71.25 -22.41 -57.26
N GLN A 71 70.84 -21.77 -58.36
CA GLN A 71 70.07 -20.54 -58.35
C GLN A 71 68.67 -20.75 -57.74
N SER A 72 67.97 -21.83 -58.12
CA SER A 72 66.69 -22.20 -57.50
C SER A 72 66.84 -22.49 -56.00
N LYS A 73 67.93 -23.15 -55.57
CA LYS A 73 68.19 -23.42 -54.15
C LYS A 73 68.43 -22.13 -53.36
N GLU A 74 69.20 -21.18 -53.88
CA GLU A 74 69.46 -19.89 -53.20
C GLU A 74 68.20 -19.06 -53.04
N VAL A 75 67.33 -19.02 -54.06
CA VAL A 75 66.02 -18.34 -53.98
C VAL A 75 65.11 -19.00 -52.96
N ILE A 76 65.00 -20.34 -52.95
CA ILE A 76 64.20 -21.08 -51.97
C ILE A 76 64.73 -20.88 -50.55
N GLU A 77 66.06 -20.97 -50.33
CA GLU A 77 66.67 -20.76 -49.01
C GLU A 77 66.41 -19.34 -48.49
N SER A 78 66.47 -18.32 -49.36
CA SER A 78 66.14 -16.94 -49.00
C SER A 78 64.66 -16.78 -48.64
N THR A 79 63.75 -17.26 -49.49
CA THR A 79 62.29 -17.16 -49.27
C THR A 79 61.85 -17.90 -47.99
N VAL A 80 62.39 -19.10 -47.76
CA VAL A 80 62.12 -19.87 -46.53
C VAL A 80 62.65 -19.14 -45.28
N ASN A 81 63.80 -18.49 -45.37
CA ASN A 81 64.33 -17.70 -44.26
C ASN A 81 63.46 -16.45 -43.99
N ASP A 82 62.93 -15.81 -45.03
CA ASP A 82 61.96 -14.71 -44.90
C ASP A 82 60.67 -15.17 -44.23
N TYR A 83 60.18 -16.36 -44.59
CA TYR A 83 58.97 -16.93 -44.00
C TYR A 83 59.21 -17.32 -42.55
N ASN A 84 60.37 -17.88 -42.21
CA ASN A 84 60.75 -18.16 -40.82
C ASN A 84 60.81 -16.88 -39.97
N ARG A 85 61.42 -15.80 -40.50
CA ARG A 85 61.46 -14.50 -39.80
C ARG A 85 60.07 -13.90 -39.62
N PHE A 86 59.20 -14.05 -40.61
CA PHE A 86 57.80 -13.64 -40.51
C PHE A 86 57.05 -14.45 -39.45
N ILE A 87 57.14 -15.78 -39.48
CA ILE A 87 56.51 -16.66 -38.50
C ILE A 87 57.02 -16.34 -37.10
N GLU A 88 58.32 -16.08 -36.92
CA GLU A 88 58.89 -15.69 -35.62
C GLU A 88 58.32 -14.36 -35.11
N ARG A 89 58.12 -13.37 -35.99
CA ARG A 89 57.47 -12.10 -35.63
C ARG A 89 56.01 -12.31 -35.23
N VAL A 90 55.26 -13.08 -36.02
CA VAL A 90 53.86 -13.40 -35.75
C VAL A 90 53.72 -14.20 -34.44
N ALA A 91 54.60 -15.16 -34.19
CA ALA A 91 54.65 -15.96 -32.95
C ALA A 91 54.97 -15.11 -31.71
N LYS A 92 55.75 -14.03 -31.87
CA LYS A 92 55.98 -13.01 -30.82
C LYS A 92 54.85 -12.00 -30.69
N GLY A 93 53.75 -12.17 -31.42
CA GLY A 93 52.55 -11.33 -31.35
C GLY A 93 52.52 -10.17 -32.35
N ASP A 94 53.48 -10.04 -33.27
CA ASP A 94 53.45 -8.98 -34.28
C ASP A 94 52.51 -9.32 -35.45
N LEU A 95 51.22 -8.98 -35.28
CA LEU A 95 50.19 -9.19 -36.32
C LEU A 95 50.18 -8.07 -37.38
N THR A 96 51.06 -7.07 -37.27
CA THR A 96 51.25 -6.04 -38.32
C THR A 96 52.16 -6.51 -39.45
N ALA A 97 52.96 -7.56 -39.19
CA ALA A 97 53.88 -8.15 -40.16
C ALA A 97 53.14 -8.64 -41.41
N ARG A 98 53.73 -8.44 -42.58
CA ARG A 98 53.23 -8.96 -43.87
C ARG A 98 54.40 -9.49 -44.69
N LEU A 99 54.19 -10.62 -45.35
CA LEU A 99 55.11 -11.15 -46.34
C LEU A 99 54.91 -10.40 -47.67
N SER A 100 56.01 -9.95 -48.28
CA SER A 100 56.00 -9.45 -49.65
C SER A 100 56.02 -10.64 -50.59
N VAL A 101 54.90 -10.90 -51.26
CA VAL A 101 54.77 -12.00 -52.23
C VAL A 101 54.91 -11.39 -53.63
N ASN A 102 56.14 -11.38 -54.15
CA ASN A 102 56.45 -10.82 -55.48
C ASN A 102 57.02 -11.93 -56.36
N GLY A 103 56.28 -12.41 -57.36
CA GLY A 103 56.79 -13.42 -58.29
C GLY A 103 55.72 -14.16 -59.10
N THR A 104 56.18 -15.12 -59.90
CA THR A 104 55.35 -16.08 -60.67
C THR A 104 54.61 -17.03 -59.73
N ASP A 105 53.43 -17.49 -60.13
CA ASP A 105 52.53 -18.34 -59.33
C ASP A 105 53.16 -19.72 -59.03
N ASP A 106 53.84 -19.82 -57.89
CA ASP A 106 54.49 -21.04 -57.39
C ASP A 106 53.97 -21.40 -55.99
N ASP A 107 54.26 -22.64 -55.56
CA ASP A 107 53.79 -23.17 -54.27
C ASP A 107 54.27 -22.33 -53.08
N LEU A 108 55.43 -21.66 -53.18
CA LEU A 108 55.96 -20.80 -52.14
C LEU A 108 55.17 -19.50 -52.05
N ASN A 109 54.85 -18.85 -53.17
CA ASN A 109 54.00 -17.66 -53.19
C ASN A 109 52.58 -17.96 -52.69
N THR A 110 52.02 -19.13 -53.02
CA THR A 110 50.75 -19.61 -52.46
C THR A 110 50.83 -19.75 -50.93
N LEU A 111 51.93 -20.33 -50.41
CA LEU A 111 52.19 -20.39 -48.97
C LEU A 111 52.29 -19.00 -48.34
N GLY A 112 52.96 -18.04 -49.00
CA GLY A 112 53.03 -16.64 -48.55
C GLY A 112 51.67 -15.96 -48.47
N HIS A 113 50.80 -16.17 -49.47
CA HIS A 113 49.41 -15.69 -49.45
C HIS A 113 48.61 -16.33 -48.30
N ASN A 114 48.71 -17.63 -48.10
CA ASN A 114 48.04 -18.34 -46.99
C ASN A 114 48.53 -17.87 -45.61
N LEU A 115 49.84 -17.61 -45.46
CA LEU A 115 50.44 -17.08 -44.23
C LEU A 115 49.96 -15.64 -43.94
N ASN A 116 49.86 -14.79 -44.96
CA ASN A 116 49.27 -13.46 -44.83
C ASN A 116 47.78 -13.54 -44.47
N GLY A 117 47.02 -14.44 -45.11
CA GLY A 117 45.61 -14.70 -44.79
C GLY A 117 45.42 -15.19 -43.35
N MET A 118 46.29 -16.06 -42.85
CA MET A 118 46.30 -16.51 -41.46
C MET A 118 46.50 -15.33 -40.50
N VAL A 119 47.47 -14.44 -40.76
CA VAL A 119 47.67 -13.26 -39.92
C VAL A 119 46.48 -12.31 -39.99
N GLU A 120 45.85 -12.14 -41.15
CA GLU A 120 44.63 -11.34 -41.27
C GLU A 120 43.47 -11.91 -40.45
N SER A 121 43.26 -13.23 -40.49
CA SER A 121 42.28 -13.91 -39.64
C SER A 121 42.60 -13.76 -38.16
N MET A 122 43.87 -13.89 -37.76
CA MET A 122 44.31 -13.67 -36.38
C MET A 122 44.06 -12.22 -35.94
N THR A 123 44.43 -11.23 -36.77
CA THR A 123 44.15 -9.80 -36.49
C THR A 123 42.65 -9.57 -36.27
N ARG A 124 41.80 -10.16 -37.11
CA ARG A 124 40.34 -10.03 -37.01
C ARG A 124 39.81 -10.63 -35.70
N ILE A 125 40.24 -11.84 -35.35
CA ILE A 125 39.84 -12.51 -34.10
C ILE A 125 40.31 -11.70 -32.89
N THR A 126 41.56 -11.23 -32.89
CA THR A 126 42.11 -10.42 -31.80
C THR A 126 41.34 -9.10 -31.63
N ASN A 127 40.98 -8.41 -32.71
CA ASN A 127 40.12 -7.23 -32.64
C ASN A 127 38.72 -7.56 -32.10
N GLN A 128 38.09 -8.65 -32.56
CA GLN A 128 36.79 -9.09 -32.04
C GLN A 128 36.84 -9.39 -30.54
N ILE A 129 37.93 -10.01 -30.05
CA ILE A 129 38.12 -10.27 -28.62
C ILE A 129 38.31 -8.95 -27.84
N ARG A 130 39.07 -7.99 -28.38
CA ARG A 130 39.22 -6.66 -27.76
C ARG A 130 37.87 -5.96 -27.63
N ASP A 131 37.11 -5.88 -28.72
CA ASP A 131 35.79 -5.24 -28.73
C ASP A 131 34.82 -5.94 -27.79
N ALA A 132 34.80 -7.28 -27.77
CA ALA A 132 33.99 -8.05 -26.84
C ALA A 132 34.37 -7.81 -25.37
N SER A 133 35.67 -7.72 -25.07
CA SER A 133 36.16 -7.44 -23.70
C SER A 133 35.78 -6.04 -23.25
N ALA A 134 35.90 -5.05 -24.13
CA ALA A 134 35.45 -3.68 -23.86
C ALA A 134 33.93 -3.62 -23.58
N ASN A 135 33.12 -4.31 -24.38
CA ASN A 135 31.67 -4.40 -24.19
C ASN A 135 31.30 -5.10 -22.87
N ILE A 136 32.00 -6.18 -22.49
CA ILE A 136 31.80 -6.84 -21.19
C ILE A 136 32.13 -5.88 -20.04
N SER A 137 33.21 -5.12 -20.14
CA SER A 137 33.62 -4.15 -19.11
C SER A 137 32.57 -3.05 -18.91
N VAL A 138 32.04 -2.49 -20.01
CA VAL A 138 30.95 -1.51 -19.97
C VAL A 138 29.68 -2.10 -19.36
N GLY A 139 29.25 -3.28 -19.82
CA GLY A 139 28.06 -3.94 -19.29
C GLY A 139 28.18 -4.29 -17.80
N ALA A 140 29.37 -4.72 -17.35
CA ALA A 140 29.63 -4.97 -15.94
C ALA A 140 29.56 -3.68 -15.10
N ALA A 141 30.08 -2.55 -15.60
CA ALA A 141 29.97 -1.26 -14.92
C ALA A 141 28.50 -0.78 -14.82
N GLU A 142 27.71 -0.97 -15.87
CA GLU A 142 26.27 -0.67 -15.84
C GLU A 142 25.52 -1.54 -14.82
N ILE A 143 25.83 -2.84 -14.76
CA ILE A 143 25.27 -3.75 -13.75
C ILE A 143 25.64 -3.27 -12.34
N LEU A 144 26.90 -2.90 -12.10
CA LEU A 144 27.35 -2.40 -10.78
C LEU A 144 26.61 -1.13 -10.35
N ALA A 145 26.42 -0.19 -11.29
CA ALA A 145 25.64 1.02 -11.04
C ALA A 145 24.17 0.68 -10.68
N ALA A 146 23.55 -0.24 -11.43
CA ALA A 146 22.20 -0.71 -11.16
C ALA A 146 22.08 -1.42 -9.80
N THR A 147 23.05 -2.26 -9.43
CA THR A 147 23.05 -2.94 -8.12
C THR A 147 23.23 -1.97 -6.96
N SER A 148 24.03 -0.92 -7.13
CA SER A 148 24.20 0.14 -6.13
C SER A 148 22.88 0.89 -5.88
N GLN A 149 22.19 1.27 -6.96
CA GLN A 149 20.87 1.89 -6.87
C GLN A 149 19.85 0.96 -6.18
N GLN A 150 19.84 -0.32 -6.55
CA GLN A 150 18.96 -1.31 -5.94
C GLN A 150 19.22 -1.49 -4.44
N ALA A 151 20.48 -1.45 -4.00
CA ALA A 151 20.84 -1.53 -2.58
C ALA A 151 20.36 -0.28 -1.79
N ALA A 152 20.47 0.91 -2.39
CA ALA A 152 19.92 2.13 -1.80
C ALA A 152 18.39 2.03 -1.65
N SER A 153 17.67 1.62 -2.70
CA SER A 153 16.21 1.42 -2.65
C SER A 153 15.79 0.33 -1.67
N ALA A 154 16.58 -0.74 -1.49
CA ALA A 154 16.31 -1.75 -0.47
C ALA A 154 16.40 -1.18 0.96
N THR A 155 17.34 -0.26 1.21
CA THR A 155 17.49 0.42 2.50
C THR A 155 16.31 1.36 2.79
N GLU A 156 15.88 2.12 1.79
CA GLU A 156 14.67 2.97 1.87
C GLU A 156 13.43 2.13 2.15
N ASN A 157 13.25 1.02 1.42
CA ASN A 157 12.15 0.08 1.66
C ASN A 157 12.17 -0.48 3.08
N SER A 158 13.34 -0.87 3.61
CA SER A 158 13.46 -1.35 4.99
C SER A 158 13.00 -0.30 6.01
N THR A 159 13.31 0.98 5.76
CA THR A 159 12.88 2.09 6.62
C THR A 159 11.37 2.29 6.55
N ALA A 160 10.81 2.32 5.34
CA ALA A 160 9.37 2.44 5.10
C ALA A 160 8.59 1.28 5.73
N ILE A 161 9.15 0.05 5.65
CA ILE A 161 8.58 -1.14 6.29
C ILE A 161 8.53 -0.98 7.80
N SER A 162 9.62 -0.54 8.42
CA SER A 162 9.67 -0.31 9.86
C SER A 162 8.66 0.75 10.31
N GLN A 163 8.57 1.87 9.60
CA GLN A 163 7.61 2.93 9.91
C GLN A 163 6.16 2.44 9.77
N THR A 164 5.86 1.73 8.69
CA THR A 164 4.53 1.16 8.46
C THR A 164 4.17 0.13 9.52
N SER A 165 5.13 -0.69 9.98
CA SER A 165 4.92 -1.64 11.07
C SER A 165 4.54 -0.92 12.38
N THR A 166 5.21 0.18 12.72
CA THR A 166 4.84 1.00 13.87
C THR A 166 3.42 1.55 13.74
N THR A 167 3.06 2.07 12.55
CA THR A 167 1.71 2.57 12.30
C THR A 167 0.64 1.47 12.44
N ILE A 168 0.94 0.24 12.00
CA ILE A 168 0.03 -0.90 12.18
C ILE A 168 -0.22 -1.16 13.67
N ASP A 169 0.83 -1.14 14.50
CA ASP A 169 0.70 -1.33 15.95
C ASP A 169 -0.10 -0.19 16.61
N GLU A 170 0.13 1.07 16.20
CA GLU A 170 -0.64 2.22 16.67
C GLU A 170 -2.12 2.13 16.30
N VAL A 171 -2.44 1.79 15.05
CA VAL A 171 -3.83 1.64 14.59
C VAL A 171 -4.51 0.48 15.31
N ARG A 172 -3.80 -0.62 15.58
CA ARG A 172 -4.32 -1.74 16.38
C ARG A 172 -4.67 -1.29 17.79
N ALA A 173 -3.80 -0.51 18.44
CA ALA A 173 -4.07 0.02 19.79
C ALA A 173 -5.28 0.96 19.80
N ILE A 174 -5.43 1.81 18.77
CA ILE A 174 -6.59 2.70 18.61
C ILE A 174 -7.88 1.88 18.42
N ALA A 175 -7.84 0.83 17.59
CA ALA A 175 -8.99 -0.05 17.36
C ALA A 175 -9.43 -0.77 18.65
N GLU A 176 -8.48 -1.27 19.45
CA GLU A 176 -8.76 -1.87 20.76
C GLU A 176 -9.41 -0.87 21.72
N GLN A 177 -8.90 0.36 21.79
CA GLN A 177 -9.51 1.41 22.61
C GLN A 177 -10.93 1.78 22.13
N ALA A 178 -11.14 1.83 20.81
CA ALA A 178 -12.46 2.09 20.23
C ALA A 178 -13.44 0.96 20.57
N PHE A 179 -13.01 -0.30 20.51
CA PHE A 179 -13.78 -1.46 20.92
C PHE A 179 -14.23 -1.34 22.37
N GLN A 180 -13.30 -1.08 23.30
CA GLN A 180 -13.60 -0.98 24.73
C GLN A 180 -14.57 0.18 25.04
N LYS A 181 -14.34 1.35 24.46
CA LYS A 181 -15.22 2.51 24.64
C LYS A 181 -16.61 2.27 24.07
N ALA A 182 -16.71 1.65 22.90
CA ALA A 182 -17.99 1.33 22.30
C ALA A 182 -18.76 0.29 23.12
N GLN A 183 -18.07 -0.71 23.70
CA GLN A 183 -18.70 -1.65 24.62
C GLN A 183 -19.26 -0.94 25.87
N GLN A 184 -18.50 -0.02 26.46
CA GLN A 184 -18.96 0.79 27.60
C GLN A 184 -20.19 1.65 27.24
N VAL A 185 -20.20 2.27 26.05
CA VAL A 185 -21.37 3.03 25.58
C VAL A 185 -22.58 2.12 25.43
N ALA A 186 -22.43 0.92 24.84
CA ALA A 186 -23.52 -0.02 24.68
C ALA A 186 -24.11 -0.46 26.04
N GLU A 187 -23.26 -0.76 27.02
CA GLU A 187 -23.68 -1.12 28.38
C GLU A 187 -24.40 0.04 29.08
N GLN A 188 -23.83 1.25 29.01
CA GLN A 188 -24.44 2.45 29.59
C GLN A 188 -25.79 2.78 28.93
N SER A 189 -25.92 2.56 27.62
CA SER A 189 -27.19 2.74 26.92
C SER A 189 -28.25 1.74 27.37
N LEU A 190 -27.89 0.47 27.61
CA LEU A 190 -28.82 -0.51 28.17
C LEU A 190 -29.30 -0.10 29.56
N TYR A 191 -28.38 0.31 30.43
CA TYR A 191 -28.73 0.81 31.76
C TYR A 191 -29.64 2.05 31.72
N THR A 192 -29.35 2.99 30.82
CA THR A 192 -30.15 4.21 30.68
C THR A 192 -31.54 3.93 30.09
N ARG A 193 -31.67 2.90 29.24
CA ARG A 193 -32.96 2.41 28.76
C ARG A 193 -33.82 1.87 29.91
N ASP A 194 -33.25 1.08 30.82
CA ASP A 194 -33.97 0.55 31.98
C ASP A 194 -34.46 1.70 32.89
N ILE A 195 -33.61 2.69 33.16
CA ILE A 195 -34.01 3.91 33.89
C ILE A 195 -35.17 4.63 33.18
N SER A 196 -35.10 4.74 31.85
CA SER A 196 -36.14 5.40 31.06
C SER A 196 -37.49 4.66 31.14
N GLN A 197 -37.46 3.32 31.17
CA GLN A 197 -38.67 2.50 31.36
C GLN A 197 -39.28 2.70 32.75
N ILE A 198 -38.46 2.76 33.80
CA ILE A 198 -38.91 3.09 35.15
C ILE A 198 -39.51 4.51 35.16
N GLY A 199 -38.86 5.48 34.52
CA GLY A 199 -39.35 6.85 34.39
C GLY A 199 -40.71 6.93 33.69
N GLN A 200 -40.90 6.20 32.59
CA GLN A 200 -42.21 6.11 31.92
C GLN A 200 -43.29 5.52 32.82
N GLN A 201 -42.97 4.49 33.61
CA GLN A 201 -43.95 3.92 34.53
C GLN A 201 -44.33 4.91 35.63
N THR A 202 -43.37 5.64 36.19
CA THR A 202 -43.63 6.70 37.17
C THR A 202 -44.52 7.79 36.58
N VAL A 203 -44.28 8.22 35.33
CA VAL A 203 -45.14 9.19 34.64
C VAL A 203 -46.58 8.69 34.51
N ARG A 204 -46.79 7.41 34.12
CA ARG A 204 -48.13 6.82 34.06
C ARG A 204 -48.83 6.84 35.41
N ASN A 205 -48.12 6.40 36.47
CA ASN A 205 -48.67 6.41 37.82
C ASN A 205 -49.06 7.83 38.28
N THR A 206 -48.29 8.86 37.90
CA THR A 206 -48.61 10.26 38.19
C THR A 206 -49.86 10.73 37.45
N ILE A 207 -50.03 10.36 36.17
CA ILE A 207 -51.24 10.67 35.40
C ILE A 207 -52.47 10.02 36.04
N ASP A 208 -52.36 8.74 36.42
CA ASP A 208 -53.45 8.02 37.11
C ASP A 208 -53.80 8.69 38.45
N SER A 209 -52.78 9.14 39.21
CA SER A 209 -52.99 9.87 40.47
C SER A 209 -53.68 11.23 40.24
N MET A 210 -53.31 11.95 39.17
CA MET A 210 -53.99 13.20 38.80
C MET A 210 -55.45 12.96 38.39
N ALA A 211 -55.74 11.84 37.72
CA ALA A 211 -57.12 11.46 37.40
C ALA A 211 -57.94 11.19 38.67
N GLN A 212 -57.36 10.56 39.68
CA GLN A 212 -58.01 10.37 40.99
C GLN A 212 -58.24 11.69 41.72
N ILE A 213 -57.26 12.61 41.69
CA ILE A 213 -57.42 13.96 42.28
C ILE A 213 -58.55 14.71 41.57
N LYS A 214 -58.62 14.64 40.23
CA LYS A 214 -59.72 15.24 39.47
C LYS A 214 -61.08 14.74 39.95
N GLN A 215 -61.25 13.43 40.11
CA GLN A 215 -62.51 12.86 40.61
C GLN A 215 -62.88 13.36 42.01
N LEU A 216 -61.89 13.52 42.90
CA LEU A 216 -62.10 14.08 44.24
C LEU A 216 -62.53 15.56 44.17
N VAL A 217 -61.87 16.36 43.32
CA VAL A 217 -62.20 17.79 43.12
C VAL A 217 -63.60 17.95 42.53
N ASP A 218 -63.96 17.14 41.54
CA ASP A 218 -65.31 17.11 40.95
C ASP A 218 -66.37 16.74 42.00
N GLY A 219 -66.10 15.75 42.86
CA GLY A 219 -66.99 15.38 43.97
C GLY A 219 -67.12 16.46 45.04
N ILE A 220 -66.06 17.23 45.32
CA ILE A 220 -66.13 18.40 46.21
C ILE A 220 -67.03 19.48 45.59
N ALA A 221 -66.88 19.75 44.29
CA ALA A 221 -67.70 20.74 43.59
C ALA A 221 -69.20 20.37 43.62
N GLU A 222 -69.54 19.10 43.44
CA GLU A 222 -70.92 18.61 43.54
C GLU A 222 -71.51 18.82 44.96
N ASN A 223 -70.74 18.49 46.00
CA ASN A 223 -71.16 18.70 47.39
C ASN A 223 -71.35 20.18 47.73
N ILE A 224 -70.50 21.06 47.18
CA ILE A 224 -70.63 22.52 47.36
C ILE A 224 -71.90 23.05 46.70
N LEU A 225 -72.25 22.54 45.50
CA LEU A 225 -73.49 22.90 44.82
C LEU A 225 -74.72 22.48 45.63
N LEU A 226 -74.73 21.25 46.17
CA LEU A 226 -75.80 20.77 47.07
C LEU A 226 -75.92 21.64 48.33
N LEU A 227 -74.80 22.02 48.94
CA LEU A 227 -74.80 22.92 50.11
C LEU A 227 -75.35 24.31 49.76
N SER A 228 -75.04 24.82 48.57
CA SER A 228 -75.57 26.10 48.08
C SER A 228 -77.10 26.06 47.95
N GLU A 229 -77.63 24.97 47.36
CA GLU A 229 -79.08 24.76 47.22
C GLU A 229 -79.78 24.64 48.57
N GLN A 230 -79.22 23.85 49.51
CA GLN A 230 -79.76 23.72 50.86
C GLN A 230 -79.74 25.05 51.63
N THR A 231 -78.65 25.82 51.50
CA THR A 231 -78.52 27.15 52.14
C THR A 231 -79.59 28.11 51.60
N GLN A 232 -79.85 28.08 50.29
CA GLN A 232 -80.92 28.87 49.66
C GLN A 232 -82.30 28.50 50.20
N GLN A 233 -82.61 27.19 50.28
CA GLN A 233 -83.88 26.70 50.84
C GLN A 233 -84.07 27.13 52.30
N ILE A 234 -83.02 27.03 53.13
CA ILE A 234 -83.06 27.51 54.53
C ILE A 234 -83.28 29.03 54.57
N GLY A 235 -82.71 29.77 53.63
CA GLY A 235 -82.94 31.22 53.46
C GLY A 235 -84.41 31.56 53.22
N GLU A 236 -85.08 30.83 52.33
CA GLU A 236 -86.51 30.99 52.03
C GLU A 236 -87.41 30.67 53.24
N ILE A 237 -87.08 29.58 53.96
CA ILE A 237 -87.77 29.22 55.21
C ILE A 237 -87.57 30.32 56.26
N THR A 238 -86.34 30.79 56.44
CA THR A 238 -86.02 31.84 57.41
C THR A 238 -86.74 33.15 57.12
N ALA A 239 -86.88 33.51 55.82
CA ALA A 239 -87.68 34.66 55.40
C ALA A 239 -89.16 34.49 55.77
N THR A 240 -89.72 33.31 55.51
CA THR A 240 -91.11 32.98 55.87
C THR A 240 -91.34 33.05 57.39
N VAL A 241 -90.41 32.54 58.20
CA VAL A 241 -90.48 32.63 59.67
C VAL A 241 -90.41 34.08 60.14
N ASN A 242 -89.56 34.91 59.52
CA ASN A 242 -89.48 36.33 59.82
C ASN A 242 -90.81 37.05 59.50
N ASP A 243 -91.47 36.69 58.40
CA ASP A 243 -92.79 37.23 58.04
C ASP A 243 -93.88 36.79 59.03
N ILE A 244 -93.87 35.53 59.48
CA ILE A 244 -94.78 35.02 60.54
C ILE A 244 -94.52 35.77 61.85
N ALA A 245 -93.27 36.01 62.22
CA ALA A 245 -92.91 36.77 63.42
C ALA A 245 -93.41 38.23 63.31
N ALA A 246 -93.27 38.87 62.14
CA ALA A 246 -93.81 40.20 61.90
C ALA A 246 -95.35 40.24 62.00
N GLN A 247 -96.04 39.26 61.44
CA GLN A 247 -97.50 39.12 61.57
C GLN A 247 -97.92 38.87 63.02
N SER A 248 -97.20 38.01 63.75
CA SER A 248 -97.46 37.72 65.16
C SER A 248 -97.25 38.94 66.05
N ASN A 249 -96.23 39.76 65.76
CA ASN A 249 -95.99 41.04 66.43
C ASN A 249 -97.12 42.04 66.19
N LEU A 250 -97.64 42.12 64.95
CA LEU A 250 -98.79 42.96 64.61
C LEU A 250 -100.09 42.46 65.26
N LEU A 251 -100.32 41.14 65.29
CA LEU A 251 -101.46 40.53 65.97
C LEU A 251 -101.41 40.79 67.48
N ALA A 252 -100.24 40.65 68.09
CA ALA A 252 -100.01 40.92 69.51
C ALA A 252 -100.17 42.41 69.86
N LEU A 253 -99.80 43.31 68.96
CA LEU A 253 -100.06 44.75 69.09
C LEU A 253 -101.57 45.03 69.05
N ASN A 254 -102.29 44.48 68.08
CA ASN A 254 -103.74 44.63 67.98
C ASN A 254 -104.46 44.06 69.21
N ALA A 255 -104.02 42.89 69.70
CA ALA A 255 -104.56 42.27 70.92
C ALA A 255 -104.26 43.11 72.17
N SER A 256 -103.06 43.70 72.28
CA SER A 256 -102.72 44.62 73.37
C SER A 256 -103.60 45.87 73.38
N VAL A 257 -103.90 46.44 72.20
CA VAL A 257 -104.79 47.59 72.04
C VAL A 257 -106.22 47.24 72.47
N GLU A 258 -106.75 46.10 72.02
CA GLU A 258 -108.11 45.69 72.36
C GLU A 258 -108.25 45.28 73.84
N ALA A 259 -107.21 44.68 74.41
CA ALA A 259 -107.14 44.38 75.85
C ALA A 259 -107.11 45.67 76.71
N ALA A 260 -106.39 46.72 76.27
CA ALA A 260 -106.42 48.02 76.92
C ALA A 260 -107.80 48.69 76.81
N ARG A 261 -108.51 48.48 75.69
CA ARG A 261 -109.87 48.98 75.44
C ARG A 261 -110.93 48.31 76.33
N ALA A 262 -110.73 47.05 76.71
CA ALA A 262 -111.61 46.29 77.61
C ALA A 262 -111.44 46.63 79.11
N GLY A 263 -110.51 47.52 79.48
CA GLY A 263 -110.34 48.02 80.85
C GLY A 263 -109.94 46.93 81.87
N GLU A 264 -110.61 46.89 83.03
CA GLU A 264 -110.31 45.93 84.11
C GLU A 264 -110.47 44.46 83.69
N HIS A 265 -111.38 44.15 82.75
CA HIS A 265 -111.61 42.78 82.27
C HIS A 265 -110.53 42.29 81.27
N GLY A 266 -109.74 43.21 80.69
CA GLY A 266 -108.70 42.90 79.70
C GLY A 266 -107.30 42.67 80.27
N LYS A 267 -107.08 42.88 81.58
CA LYS A 267 -105.74 42.83 82.21
C LYS A 267 -104.99 41.51 81.96
N GLY A 268 -105.65 40.37 82.07
CA GLY A 268 -105.04 39.07 81.79
C GLY A 268 -104.65 38.88 80.32
N PHE A 269 -105.49 39.36 79.39
CA PHE A 269 -105.21 39.33 77.95
C PHE A 269 -104.11 40.31 77.54
N ALA A 270 -104.00 41.47 78.21
CA ALA A 270 -102.93 42.44 77.96
C ALA A 270 -101.55 41.85 78.29
N VAL A 271 -101.42 41.10 79.38
CA VAL A 271 -100.15 40.44 79.75
C VAL A 271 -99.76 39.39 78.71
N VAL A 272 -100.72 38.56 78.28
CA VAL A 272 -100.46 37.56 77.23
C VAL A 272 -100.08 38.22 75.90
N ALA A 273 -100.75 39.31 75.51
CA ALA A 273 -100.45 40.04 74.29
C ALA A 273 -99.05 40.69 74.31
N VAL A 274 -98.59 41.21 75.45
CA VAL A 274 -97.21 41.71 75.61
C VAL A 274 -96.19 40.56 75.50
N GLU A 275 -96.47 39.39 76.09
CA GLU A 275 -95.59 38.23 76.02
C GLU A 275 -95.46 37.68 74.59
N VAL A 276 -96.58 37.56 73.86
CA VAL A 276 -96.57 37.18 72.43
C VAL A 276 -95.80 38.20 71.60
N ARG A 277 -95.91 39.50 71.91
CA ARG A 277 -95.15 40.56 71.23
C ARG A 277 -93.65 40.40 71.46
N ASN A 278 -93.24 40.13 72.69
CA ASN A 278 -91.83 39.89 73.04
C ASN A 278 -91.28 38.64 72.36
N LEU A 279 -92.04 37.54 72.33
CA LEU A 279 -91.67 36.31 71.61
C LEU A 279 -91.55 36.54 70.10
N ALA A 280 -92.46 37.32 69.52
CA ALA A 280 -92.40 37.68 68.11
C ALA A 280 -91.17 38.54 67.77
N GLU A 281 -90.83 39.52 68.62
CA GLU A 281 -89.61 40.32 68.44
C GLU A 281 -88.33 39.49 68.62
N GLN A 282 -88.28 38.60 69.62
CA GLN A 282 -87.19 37.64 69.80
C GLN A 282 -87.04 36.71 68.58
N SER A 283 -88.15 36.19 68.05
CA SER A 283 -88.16 35.36 66.85
C SER A 283 -87.59 36.13 65.65
N ARG A 284 -87.97 37.40 65.49
CA ARG A 284 -87.48 38.28 64.42
C ARG A 284 -85.97 38.52 64.54
N GLN A 285 -85.49 38.75 65.76
CA GLN A 285 -84.07 38.97 66.04
C GLN A 285 -83.24 37.69 65.79
N ALA A 286 -83.78 36.52 66.16
CA ALA A 286 -83.17 35.23 65.88
C ALA A 286 -83.12 34.94 64.36
N THR A 287 -84.21 35.19 63.62
CA THR A 287 -84.19 35.03 62.15
C THR A 287 -83.20 35.97 61.46
N ALA A 288 -82.99 37.19 61.99
CA ALA A 288 -81.98 38.10 61.48
C ALA A 288 -80.55 37.56 61.68
N GLN A 289 -80.27 36.94 62.84
CA GLN A 289 -78.98 36.27 63.09
C GLN A 289 -78.78 35.07 62.16
N VAL A 290 -79.81 34.22 62.00
CA VAL A 290 -79.75 33.08 61.05
C VAL A 290 -79.48 33.58 59.63
N LYS A 291 -80.15 34.64 59.18
CA LYS A 291 -79.91 35.24 57.86
C LYS A 291 -78.48 35.73 57.68
N ALA A 292 -77.87 36.31 58.72
CA ALA A 292 -76.46 36.72 58.68
C ALA A 292 -75.53 35.51 58.50
N ILE A 293 -75.77 34.42 59.24
CA ILE A 293 -75.01 33.17 59.11
C ILE A 293 -75.18 32.56 57.72
N LEU A 294 -76.39 32.52 57.18
CA LEU A 294 -76.64 31.99 55.82
C LEU A 294 -75.90 32.80 54.75
N ASN A 295 -75.87 34.13 54.87
CA ASN A 295 -75.08 34.98 53.96
C ASN A 295 -73.58 34.66 54.05
N GLU A 296 -73.07 34.38 55.24
CA GLU A 296 -71.67 34.00 55.44
C GLU A 296 -71.37 32.62 54.84
N ILE A 297 -72.25 31.63 55.05
CA ILE A 297 -72.17 30.30 54.42
C ILE A 297 -72.19 30.44 52.91
N GLN A 298 -73.08 31.25 52.34
CA GLN A 298 -73.17 31.43 50.89
C GLN A 298 -71.91 32.07 50.30
N ARG A 299 -71.32 33.04 51.03
CA ARG A 299 -70.03 33.64 50.65
C ARG A 299 -68.89 32.62 50.68
N ALA A 300 -68.81 31.81 51.73
CA ALA A 300 -67.83 30.74 51.85
C ALA A 300 -68.02 29.66 50.77
N THR A 301 -69.26 29.33 50.43
CA THR A 301 -69.62 28.38 49.36
C THR A 301 -69.15 28.89 48.00
N ASN A 302 -69.42 30.16 47.68
CA ASN A 302 -68.93 30.78 46.43
C ASN A 302 -67.39 30.81 46.34
N MET A 303 -66.71 31.09 47.46
CA MET A 303 -65.24 30.99 47.51
C MET A 303 -64.76 29.56 47.27
N ALA A 304 -65.43 28.57 47.86
CA ALA A 304 -65.10 27.17 47.69
C ALA A 304 -65.28 26.72 46.23
N VAL A 305 -66.33 27.18 45.53
CA VAL A 305 -66.54 26.95 44.08
C VAL A 305 -65.35 27.48 43.27
N MET A 306 -64.95 28.74 43.49
CA MET A 306 -63.81 29.32 42.77
C MET A 306 -62.51 28.53 43.01
N ALA A 307 -62.28 28.10 44.26
CA ALA A 307 -61.12 27.28 44.60
C ALA A 307 -61.17 25.88 43.96
N THR A 308 -62.36 25.27 43.81
CA THR A 308 -62.51 23.98 43.12
C THR A 308 -62.29 24.12 41.61
N GLU A 309 -62.79 25.19 40.98
CA GLU A 309 -62.53 25.48 39.57
C GLU A 309 -61.04 25.71 39.29
N GLU A 310 -60.36 26.47 40.16
CA GLU A 310 -58.92 26.68 40.07
C GLU A 310 -58.14 25.37 40.28
N GLY A 311 -58.56 24.54 41.25
CA GLY A 311 -58.02 23.21 41.47
C GLY A 311 -58.14 22.31 40.23
N ASN A 312 -59.31 22.30 39.58
CA ASN A 312 -59.53 21.52 38.35
C ASN A 312 -58.63 21.98 37.21
N LYS A 313 -58.48 23.30 37.00
CA LYS A 313 -57.52 23.84 36.02
C LYS A 313 -56.09 23.45 36.36
N GLY A 314 -55.71 23.48 37.63
CA GLY A 314 -54.40 23.06 38.11
C GLY A 314 -54.10 21.60 37.80
N VAL A 315 -55.07 20.71 38.02
CA VAL A 315 -54.95 19.28 37.69
C VAL A 315 -54.82 19.07 36.18
N GLU A 316 -55.62 19.76 35.35
CA GLU A 316 -55.56 19.65 33.89
C GLU A 316 -54.19 20.07 33.33
N VAL A 317 -53.66 21.20 33.83
CA VAL A 317 -52.29 21.65 33.50
C VAL A 317 -51.25 20.63 33.97
N GLY A 318 -51.43 20.05 35.16
CA GLY A 318 -50.56 19.00 35.69
C GLY A 318 -50.52 17.75 34.81
N VAL A 319 -51.67 17.29 34.32
CA VAL A 319 -51.78 16.17 33.38
C VAL A 319 -51.06 16.49 32.07
N GLN A 320 -51.27 17.69 31.52
CA GLN A 320 -50.62 18.11 30.27
C GLN A 320 -49.08 18.13 30.39
N LEU A 321 -48.54 18.77 31.43
CA LEU A 321 -47.10 18.83 31.71
C LEU A 321 -46.49 17.43 31.94
N THR A 322 -47.20 16.58 32.67
CA THR A 322 -46.77 15.20 32.94
C THR A 322 -46.76 14.37 31.64
N GLY A 323 -47.77 14.55 30.78
CA GLY A 323 -47.82 13.93 29.46
C GLY A 323 -46.65 14.37 28.56
N GLN A 324 -46.33 15.66 28.52
CA GLN A 324 -45.16 16.18 27.80
C GLN A 324 -43.84 15.60 28.34
N THR A 325 -43.73 15.45 29.66
CA THR A 325 -42.57 14.79 30.30
C THR A 325 -42.45 13.33 29.85
N GLY A 326 -43.56 12.60 29.80
CA GLY A 326 -43.60 11.23 29.29
C GLY A 326 -43.14 11.10 27.83
N ALA A 327 -43.61 11.99 26.96
CA ALA A 327 -43.19 12.03 25.56
C ALA A 327 -41.67 12.29 25.41
N SER A 328 -41.13 13.22 26.20
CA SER A 328 -39.68 13.49 26.22
C SER A 328 -38.86 12.29 26.68
N ILE A 329 -39.30 11.58 27.74
CA ILE A 329 -38.64 10.35 28.20
C ILE A 329 -38.70 9.26 27.12
N GLN A 330 -39.81 9.14 26.39
CA GLN A 330 -39.92 8.20 25.27
C GLN A 330 -38.97 8.53 24.13
N GLN A 331 -38.83 9.80 23.77
CA GLN A 331 -37.88 10.23 22.75
C GLN A 331 -36.42 9.99 23.19
N LEU A 332 -36.10 10.26 24.46
CA LEU A 332 -34.79 9.94 25.04
C LEU A 332 -34.50 8.44 24.95
N ALA A 333 -35.45 7.59 25.34
CA ALA A 333 -35.28 6.13 25.27
C ALA A 333 -35.01 5.64 23.84
N ALA A 334 -35.66 6.23 22.83
CA ALA A 334 -35.41 5.91 21.43
C ALA A 334 -33.99 6.33 20.98
N SER A 335 -33.55 7.54 21.34
CA SER A 335 -32.21 8.05 21.02
C SER A 335 -31.10 7.24 21.71
N ILE A 336 -31.35 6.77 22.94
CA ILE A 336 -30.44 5.86 23.66
C ILE A 336 -30.35 4.51 22.96
N ALA A 337 -31.46 3.96 22.46
CA ALA A 337 -31.46 2.70 21.72
C ALA A 337 -30.69 2.82 20.39
N GLU A 338 -30.81 3.94 19.68
CA GLU A 338 -30.01 4.23 18.50
C GLU A 338 -28.52 4.32 18.83
N SER A 339 -28.17 4.98 19.94
CA SER A 339 -26.79 5.07 20.44
C SER A 339 -26.21 3.69 20.76
N ALA A 340 -27.01 2.79 21.36
CA ALA A 340 -26.60 1.41 21.63
C ALA A 340 -26.29 0.64 20.33
N ASN A 341 -27.14 0.79 19.31
CA ASN A 341 -26.93 0.15 18.01
C ASN A 341 -25.69 0.70 17.31
N ALA A 342 -25.48 2.02 17.33
CA ALA A 342 -24.28 2.64 16.77
C ALA A 342 -23.02 2.15 17.49
N ALA A 343 -23.05 2.02 18.81
CA ALA A 343 -21.96 1.48 19.59
C ALA A 343 -21.64 0.02 19.21
N GLN A 344 -22.66 -0.83 19.01
CA GLN A 344 -22.44 -2.21 18.52
C GLN A 344 -21.81 -2.25 17.12
N GLN A 345 -22.17 -1.34 16.22
CA GLN A 345 -21.54 -1.23 14.90
C GLN A 345 -20.07 -0.81 15.01
N ILE A 346 -19.74 0.09 15.94
CA ILE A 346 -18.35 0.48 16.21
C ILE A 346 -17.57 -0.71 16.76
N VAL A 347 -18.13 -1.49 17.68
CA VAL A 347 -17.53 -2.73 18.19
C VAL A 347 -17.18 -3.69 17.05
N ALA A 348 -18.13 -3.95 16.14
CA ALA A 348 -17.91 -4.81 14.99
C ALA A 348 -16.82 -4.26 14.04
N SER A 349 -16.86 -2.95 13.77
CA SER A 349 -15.88 -2.28 12.90
C SER A 349 -14.47 -2.31 13.50
N ALA A 350 -14.35 -2.09 14.81
CA ALA A 350 -13.08 -2.16 15.53
C ALA A 350 -12.49 -3.58 15.48
N GLN A 351 -13.32 -4.61 15.65
CA GLN A 351 -12.89 -6.00 15.51
C GLN A 351 -12.37 -6.32 14.10
N GLN A 352 -13.07 -5.82 13.06
CA GLN A 352 -12.63 -5.95 11.68
C GLN A 352 -11.33 -5.21 11.42
N GLN A 353 -11.15 -4.01 11.97
CA GLN A 353 -9.91 -3.25 11.89
C GLN A 353 -8.74 -4.01 12.53
N MET A 354 -8.92 -4.57 13.73
CA MET A 354 -7.88 -5.38 14.38
C MET A 354 -7.46 -6.58 13.53
N THR A 355 -8.43 -7.28 12.95
CA THR A 355 -8.17 -8.41 12.04
C THR A 355 -7.42 -7.96 10.77
N GLY A 356 -7.84 -6.83 10.19
CA GLY A 356 -7.17 -6.26 9.01
C GLY A 356 -5.75 -5.80 9.31
N MET A 357 -5.50 -5.24 10.50
CA MET A 357 -4.15 -4.85 10.94
C MET A 357 -3.24 -6.06 11.13
N GLU A 358 -3.76 -7.18 11.62
CA GLU A 358 -2.99 -8.43 11.74
C GLU A 358 -2.59 -8.98 10.35
N GLN A 359 -3.49 -8.92 9.37
CA GLN A 359 -3.19 -9.28 7.99
C GLN A 359 -2.13 -8.36 7.37
N LEU A 360 -2.23 -7.04 7.62
CA LEU A 360 -1.21 -6.09 7.17
C LEU A 360 0.14 -6.36 7.84
N ALA A 361 0.18 -6.67 9.13
CA ALA A 361 1.43 -7.02 9.82
C ALA A 361 2.10 -8.24 9.17
N GLN A 362 1.32 -9.28 8.81
CA GLN A 362 1.83 -10.44 8.11
C GLN A 362 2.34 -10.10 6.69
N ALA A 363 1.65 -9.22 5.98
CA ALA A 363 2.09 -8.74 4.67
C ALA A 363 3.40 -7.96 4.78
N MET A 364 3.54 -7.05 5.76
CA MET A 364 4.77 -6.30 6.00
C MET A 364 5.94 -7.22 6.38
N HIS A 365 5.67 -8.26 7.19
CA HIS A 365 6.68 -9.27 7.50
C HIS A 365 7.16 -10.00 6.24
N SER A 366 6.25 -10.36 5.34
CA SER A 366 6.57 -11.02 4.07
C SER A 366 7.36 -10.10 3.13
N ILE A 367 6.98 -8.82 3.05
CA ILE A 367 7.72 -7.79 2.30
C ILE A 367 9.13 -7.63 2.86
N ASN A 368 9.28 -7.58 4.19
CA ASN A 368 10.60 -7.49 4.82
C ASN A 368 11.51 -8.66 4.45
N GLN A 369 10.98 -9.90 4.49
CA GLN A 369 11.73 -11.08 4.04
C GLN A 369 12.13 -10.98 2.57
N ALA A 370 11.22 -10.54 1.70
CA ALA A 370 11.51 -10.34 0.29
C ALA A 370 12.59 -9.26 0.06
N THR A 371 12.57 -8.16 0.83
CA THR A 371 13.59 -7.11 0.79
C THR A 371 14.96 -7.65 1.21
N ILE A 372 15.03 -8.44 2.28
CA ILE A 372 16.28 -9.09 2.73
C ILE A 372 16.82 -10.03 1.64
N GLN A 373 15.95 -10.85 1.05
CA GLN A 373 16.33 -11.77 -0.03
C GLN A 373 16.81 -11.02 -1.29
N ASN A 374 16.16 -9.92 -1.63
CA ASN A 374 16.52 -9.06 -2.77
C ASN A 374 17.89 -8.41 -2.54
N MET A 375 18.17 -7.93 -1.33
CA MET A 375 19.49 -7.40 -0.97
C MET A 375 20.59 -8.47 -1.08
N ALA A 376 20.33 -9.69 -0.61
CA ALA A 376 21.28 -10.80 -0.75
C ALA A 376 21.54 -11.14 -2.23
N SER A 377 20.48 -11.18 -3.04
CA SER A 377 20.57 -11.44 -4.48
C SER A 377 21.31 -10.31 -5.22
N THR A 378 21.04 -9.05 -4.86
CA THR A 378 21.72 -7.86 -5.41
C THR A 378 23.22 -7.91 -5.15
N ARG A 379 23.61 -8.31 -3.93
CA ARG A 379 25.03 -8.50 -3.56
C ARG A 379 25.69 -9.62 -4.38
N GLN A 380 24.96 -10.70 -4.69
CA GLN A 380 25.49 -11.76 -5.55
C GLN A 380 25.71 -11.28 -7.00
N VAL A 381 24.79 -10.46 -7.52
CA VAL A 381 24.93 -9.84 -8.85
C VAL A 381 26.11 -8.87 -8.88
N GLU A 382 26.28 -8.07 -7.82
CA GLU A 382 27.42 -7.17 -7.67
C GLU A 382 28.76 -7.94 -7.76
N LEU A 383 28.91 -9.04 -7.00
CA LEU A 383 30.09 -9.89 -7.04
C LEU A 383 30.33 -10.47 -8.45
N SER A 384 29.28 -10.95 -9.10
CA SER A 384 29.37 -11.50 -10.47
C SER A 384 29.81 -10.44 -11.49
N ALA A 385 29.34 -9.20 -11.33
CA ALA A 385 29.75 -8.09 -12.18
C ALA A 385 31.22 -7.71 -11.95
N GLN A 386 31.70 -7.72 -10.70
CA GLN A 386 33.14 -7.53 -10.39
C GLN A 386 34.02 -8.62 -11.02
N GLU A 387 33.55 -9.87 -11.03
CA GLU A 387 34.23 -10.98 -11.71
C GLU A 387 34.27 -10.77 -13.23
N LEU A 388 33.17 -10.32 -13.84
CA LEU A 388 33.12 -9.98 -15.27
C LEU A 388 34.09 -8.84 -15.63
N THR A 389 34.16 -7.79 -14.81
CA THR A 389 35.15 -6.71 -14.99
C THR A 389 36.58 -7.26 -14.94
N THR A 390 36.86 -8.13 -13.98
CA THR A 390 38.19 -8.76 -13.84
C THR A 390 38.53 -9.63 -15.05
N LEU A 391 37.56 -10.43 -15.54
CA LEU A 391 37.74 -11.28 -16.72
C LEU A 391 37.96 -10.45 -17.99
N ALA A 392 37.20 -9.37 -18.18
CA ALA A 392 37.38 -8.45 -19.30
C ALA A 392 38.80 -7.83 -19.32
N GLN A 393 39.30 -7.39 -18.16
CA GLN A 393 40.67 -6.87 -18.01
C GLN A 393 41.73 -7.93 -18.33
N GLN A 394 41.51 -9.18 -17.92
CA GLN A 394 42.43 -10.29 -18.26
C GLN A 394 42.43 -10.58 -19.76
N MET A 395 41.27 -10.58 -20.42
CA MET A 395 41.17 -10.79 -21.87
C MET A 395 41.82 -9.65 -22.65
N GLU A 396 41.61 -8.40 -22.22
CA GLU A 396 42.28 -7.21 -22.78
C GLU A 396 43.80 -7.32 -22.64
N ALA A 397 44.31 -7.70 -21.47
CA ALA A 397 45.75 -7.90 -21.24
C ALA A 397 46.36 -9.04 -22.10
N ILE A 398 45.58 -10.09 -22.43
CA ILE A 398 46.01 -11.15 -23.35
C ILE A 398 46.08 -10.60 -24.78
N VAL A 399 45.07 -9.84 -25.20
CA VAL A 399 45.02 -9.24 -26.54
C VAL A 399 46.12 -8.19 -26.73
N ASP A 400 46.44 -7.40 -25.72
CA ASP A 400 47.48 -6.36 -25.78
C ASP A 400 48.90 -6.91 -25.97
N ARG A 401 49.12 -8.21 -25.75
CA ARG A 401 50.38 -8.87 -26.14
C ARG A 401 50.56 -8.93 -27.66
N TYR A 402 49.48 -8.83 -28.42
CA TYR A 402 49.50 -8.81 -29.88
C TYR A 402 49.56 -7.36 -30.40
N LYS A 403 50.56 -7.05 -31.20
CA LYS A 403 50.66 -5.76 -31.91
C LYS A 403 49.67 -5.76 -33.06
N LEU A 404 48.66 -4.93 -32.92
CA LEU A 404 47.68 -4.62 -33.95
C LEU A 404 48.07 -3.31 -34.66
N LYS A 405 47.50 -3.08 -35.85
CA LYS A 405 47.75 -1.86 -36.63
C LYS A 405 47.13 -0.62 -36.00
#